data_AF-A0A3R7E814-F1
#
_entry.id   AF-A0A3R7E814-F1
#
_cell.length_a   1.000
_cell.length_b   1.000
_cell.length_c   1.000
_cell.angle_alpha   90.00
_cell.angle_beta   90.00
_cell.angle_gamma   90.00
#
_symmetry.space_group_name_H-M   'P 1'
#
loop_
_entity.id
_entity.type
_entity.pdbx_description
1 polymer ?
#
loop_
_entity_poly.entity_id
_entity_poly.type
_entity_poly.pdbx_seq_one_letter_code
_entity_poly.pdbx_strand_id
1 'polypeptide(L)'
;MGTATSPGIDPAIREFLAEKIPASALGRAGEFVGRFCFNGQVSVAAFLARATEERKLEQAFTVLEEFWGESWKFQRPETRGDPDGSVMNRQNLSMIYACLGMKPPPSKQPVVI
;
A
#
# COMPACT_ATOMS: atom_id res chain seq x y z
N MET A 1 -25.53 13.35 -5.46
CA MET A 1 -24.63 12.18 -5.42
C MET A 1 -23.21 12.71 -5.42
N GLY A 2 -22.52 12.70 -4.28
CA GLY A 2 -21.13 13.16 -4.19
C GLY A 2 -20.21 12.08 -4.76
N THR A 3 -19.45 12.39 -5.80
CA THR A 3 -18.31 11.59 -6.23
C THR A 3 -17.25 11.72 -5.16
N ALA A 4 -17.17 10.78 -4.22
CA ALA A 4 -16.05 10.68 -3.29
C ALA A 4 -14.81 10.31 -4.11
N THR A 5 -14.13 11.32 -4.66
CA THR A 5 -12.82 11.17 -5.26
C THR A 5 -11.88 10.67 -4.18
N SER A 6 -11.14 9.60 -4.49
CA SER A 6 -10.05 9.12 -3.63
C SER A 6 -9.18 10.33 -3.27
N PRO A 7 -8.92 10.61 -1.98
CA PRO A 7 -7.99 11.67 -1.62
C PRO A 7 -6.67 11.30 -2.28
N GLY A 8 -6.08 12.22 -3.05
CA GLY A 8 -4.79 11.97 -3.71
C GLY A 8 -3.73 11.51 -2.70
N ILE A 9 -2.56 11.12 -3.21
CA ILE A 9 -1.46 10.71 -2.34
C ILE A 9 -1.04 11.87 -1.42
N ASP A 10 -0.86 11.56 -0.13
CA ASP A 10 -0.34 12.52 0.84
C ASP A 10 1.09 12.98 0.45
N PRO A 11 1.43 14.28 0.55
CA PRO A 11 2.75 14.77 0.18
C PRO A 11 3.92 14.09 0.90
N ALA A 12 3.79 13.79 2.20
CA ALA A 12 4.85 13.12 2.96
C ALA A 12 5.06 11.69 2.47
N ILE A 13 3.96 10.98 2.16
CA ILE A 13 4.03 9.64 1.58
C ILE A 13 4.66 9.69 0.19
N ARG A 14 4.34 10.72 -0.61
CA ARG A 14 4.95 10.91 -1.93
C ARG A 14 6.46 11.15 -1.84
N GLU A 15 6.92 11.96 -0.89
CA GLU A 15 8.34 12.18 -0.63
C GLU A 15 9.04 10.88 -0.21
N PHE A 16 8.44 10.14 0.72
CA PHE A 16 8.95 8.82 1.12
C PHE A 16 9.07 7.84 -0.06
N LEU A 17 8.07 7.77 -0.94
CA LEU A 17 8.15 6.94 -2.14
C LEU A 17 9.31 7.36 -3.05
N ALA A 18 9.56 8.67 -3.19
CA ALA A 18 10.65 9.19 -4.03
C ALA A 18 12.03 8.83 -3.48
N GLU A 19 12.17 8.69 -2.16
CA GLU A 19 13.41 8.24 -1.52
C GLU A 19 13.63 6.72 -1.63
N LYS A 20 12.55 5.94 -1.63
CA LYS A 20 12.62 4.47 -1.49
C LYS A 20 12.48 3.71 -2.80
N ILE A 21 11.83 4.28 -3.81
CA ILE A 21 11.45 3.59 -5.05
C ILE A 21 12.22 4.16 -6.25
N PRO A 22 12.62 3.33 -7.24
CA PRO A 22 13.25 3.82 -8.46
C PRO A 22 12.38 4.86 -9.17
N ALA A 23 13.00 5.90 -9.72
CA ALA A 23 12.30 6.98 -10.43
C ALA A 23 11.38 6.48 -11.55
N SER A 24 11.74 5.38 -12.23
CA SER A 24 10.93 4.75 -13.29
C SER A 24 9.60 4.16 -12.79
N ALA A 25 9.50 3.82 -11.51
CA ALA A 25 8.31 3.24 -10.90
C ALA A 25 7.53 4.23 -10.02
N LEU A 26 8.07 5.43 -9.78
CA LEU A 26 7.51 6.40 -8.83
C LEU A 26 6.09 6.86 -9.21
N GLY A 27 5.84 7.10 -10.50
CA GLY A 27 4.50 7.47 -10.99
C GLY A 27 3.46 6.39 -10.68
N ARG A 28 3.76 5.13 -11.04
CA ARG A 28 2.91 3.97 -10.78
C ARG A 28 2.69 3.76 -9.27
N ALA A 29 3.75 3.89 -8.46
CA ALA A 29 3.65 3.78 -7.01
C ALA A 29 2.72 4.85 -6.43
N GLY A 30 2.88 6.11 -6.84
CA GLY A 30 2.04 7.22 -6.39
C GLY A 30 0.58 7.05 -6.77
N GLU A 31 0.30 6.64 -8.02
CA GLU A 31 -1.06 6.37 -8.50
C GLU A 31 -1.72 5.21 -7.75
N PHE A 32 -0.97 4.13 -7.47
CA PHE A 32 -1.51 2.98 -6.76
C PHE A 32 -1.77 3.30 -5.28
N VAL A 33 -0.80 3.92 -4.61
CA VAL A 33 -0.91 4.31 -3.18
C VAL A 33 -2.03 5.33 -2.98
N GLY A 34 -2.21 6.30 -3.88
CA GLY A 34 -3.29 7.29 -3.79
C GLY A 34 -4.72 6.72 -3.82
N ARG A 35 -4.89 5.41 -4.09
CA ARG A 35 -6.19 4.75 -4.05
C ARG A 35 -6.69 4.48 -2.62
N PHE A 36 -5.82 4.55 -1.61
CA PHE A 36 -6.09 4.13 -0.24
C PHE A 36 -6.40 5.30 0.71
N CYS A 37 -7.02 5.00 1.85
CA CYS A 37 -7.09 5.94 2.99
C CYS A 37 -5.69 6.18 3.56
N PHE A 38 -5.47 7.24 4.32
CA PHE A 38 -4.13 7.61 4.84
C PHE A 38 -3.36 6.42 5.47
N ASN A 39 -3.97 5.68 6.41
CA ASN A 39 -3.33 4.51 7.04
C ASN A 39 -3.02 3.39 6.03
N GLY A 40 -3.88 3.20 5.04
CA GLY A 40 -3.64 2.29 3.92
C GLY A 40 -2.51 2.77 3.02
N GLN A 41 -2.42 4.09 2.75
CA GLN A 41 -1.33 4.68 1.99
C GLN A 41 0.01 4.41 2.69
N VAL A 42 0.08 4.65 3.99
CA VAL A 42 1.26 4.36 4.83
C VAL A 42 1.68 2.89 4.72
N SER A 43 0.72 1.98 4.89
CA SER A 43 0.98 0.54 4.88
C SER A 43 1.46 0.02 3.53
N VAL A 44 0.82 0.47 2.43
CA VAL A 44 1.18 0.06 1.07
C VAL A 44 2.49 0.71 0.63
N ALA A 45 2.74 1.97 0.97
CA ALA A 45 4.01 2.64 0.67
C ALA A 45 5.19 1.94 1.35
N ALA A 46 5.06 1.60 2.63
CA ALA A 46 6.08 0.86 3.35
C ALA A 46 6.31 -0.54 2.77
N PHE A 47 5.24 -1.23 2.38
CA PHE A 47 5.33 -2.51 1.69
C PHE A 47 6.09 -2.38 0.35
N LEU A 48 5.78 -1.37 -0.47
CA LEU A 48 6.47 -1.14 -1.74
C LEU A 48 7.95 -0.81 -1.53
N ALA A 49 8.29 0.04 -0.55
CA ALA A 49 9.67 0.34 -0.18
C ALA A 49 10.44 -0.94 0.19
N ARG A 50 9.80 -1.82 1.00
CA ARG A 50 10.39 -3.11 1.36
C ARG A 50 10.55 -4.04 0.16
N ALA A 51 9.56 -4.09 -0.73
CA ALA A 51 9.64 -4.88 -1.95
C ALA A 51 10.76 -4.37 -2.88
N THR A 52 11.03 -3.06 -2.89
CA THR A 52 12.19 -2.50 -3.59
C THR A 52 13.51 -3.00 -3.00
N GLU A 53 13.68 -2.94 -1.66
CA GLU A 53 14.88 -3.45 -0.97
C GLU A 53 15.12 -4.95 -1.28
N GLU A 54 14.05 -5.75 -1.35
CA GLU A 54 14.12 -7.18 -1.63
C GLU A 54 14.11 -7.52 -3.13
N ARG A 55 14.15 -6.53 -4.03
CA ARG A 55 14.13 -6.69 -5.50
C ARG A 55 12.88 -7.41 -6.04
N LYS A 56 11.73 -7.23 -5.39
CA LYS A 56 10.42 -7.82 -5.73
C LYS A 56 9.38 -6.81 -6.17
N LEU A 57 9.79 -5.57 -6.50
CA LEU A 57 8.86 -4.46 -6.78
C LEU A 57 7.81 -4.76 -7.87
N GLU A 58 8.20 -5.38 -8.98
CA GLU A 58 7.24 -5.70 -10.05
C GLU A 58 6.23 -6.77 -9.59
N GLN A 59 6.69 -7.81 -8.90
CA GLN A 59 5.82 -8.84 -8.33
C GLN A 59 4.89 -8.25 -7.27
N ALA A 60 5.38 -7.29 -6.48
CA ALA A 60 4.59 -6.56 -5.51
C ALA A 60 3.44 -5.80 -6.15
N PHE A 61 3.65 -5.12 -7.27
CA PHE A 61 2.55 -4.49 -7.98
C PHE A 61 1.54 -5.50 -8.54
N THR A 62 1.99 -6.65 -9.07
CA THR A 62 1.08 -7.69 -9.56
C THR A 62 0.14 -8.18 -8.45
N VAL A 63 0.71 -8.55 -7.30
CA VAL A 63 -0.07 -9.05 -6.16
C VAL A 63 -0.97 -7.94 -5.59
N LEU A 64 -0.47 -6.70 -5.50
CA LEU A 64 -1.29 -5.58 -5.03
C LEU A 64 -2.51 -5.31 -5.93
N GLU A 65 -2.36 -5.38 -7.25
CA GLU A 65 -3.49 -5.20 -8.18
C GLU A 65 -4.52 -6.34 -8.08
N GLU A 66 -4.09 -7.57 -7.78
CA GLU A 66 -4.98 -8.70 -7.52
C GLU A 66 -5.85 -8.43 -6.28
N PHE A 67 -5.23 -8.13 -5.14
CA PHE A 67 -5.95 -7.82 -3.89
C PHE A 67 -6.79 -6.55 -3.98
N TRP A 68 -6.35 -5.57 -4.78
CA TRP A 68 -7.17 -4.41 -5.13
C TRP A 68 -8.45 -4.85 -5.86
N GLY A 69 -8.30 -5.68 -6.89
CA GLY A 69 -9.35 -6.24 -7.71
C GLY A 69 -10.39 -7.05 -6.94
N GLU A 70 -9.95 -7.84 -5.97
CA GLU A 70 -10.79 -8.78 -5.24
C GLU A 70 -11.42 -8.20 -3.98
N SER A 71 -10.76 -7.25 -3.32
CA SER A 71 -11.15 -6.80 -1.98
C SER A 71 -11.20 -5.27 -1.85
N TRP A 72 -10.06 -4.59 -1.95
CA TRP A 72 -9.95 -3.21 -1.48
C TRP A 72 -10.76 -2.20 -2.31
N LYS A 73 -10.92 -2.42 -3.62
CA LYS A 73 -11.67 -1.48 -4.48
C LYS A 73 -13.13 -1.28 -4.07
N PHE A 74 -13.73 -2.27 -3.40
CA PHE A 74 -15.12 -2.24 -2.95
C PHE A 74 -15.29 -1.62 -1.56
N GLN A 75 -14.18 -1.30 -0.87
CA GLN A 75 -14.23 -0.70 0.46
C GLN A 75 -14.53 0.80 0.38
N ARG A 76 -15.16 1.28 1.45
CA ARG A 76 -15.41 2.72 1.65
C ARG A 76 -14.08 3.48 1.70
N PRO A 77 -14.00 4.69 1.13
CA PRO A 77 -12.76 5.46 1.06
C PRO A 77 -12.05 5.65 2.41
N GLU A 78 -12.79 5.78 3.51
CA GLU A 78 -12.28 6.12 4.84
C GLU A 78 -11.53 4.97 5.51
N THR A 79 -11.84 3.72 5.14
CA THR A 79 -11.25 2.50 5.75
C THR A 79 -10.41 1.70 4.75
N ARG A 80 -10.29 2.19 3.51
CA ARG A 80 -9.76 1.39 2.40
C ARG A 80 -8.30 1.03 2.64
N GLY A 81 -8.04 -0.27 2.80
CA GLY A 81 -6.71 -0.83 3.04
C GLY A 81 -6.10 -0.48 4.40
N ASP A 82 -6.87 0.07 5.35
CA ASP A 82 -6.40 0.30 6.72
C ASP A 82 -6.29 -1.05 7.47
N PRO A 83 -5.08 -1.53 7.83
CA PRO A 83 -4.89 -2.79 8.56
C PRO A 83 -5.25 -2.72 10.05
N ASP A 84 -5.39 -1.52 10.62
CA ASP A 84 -5.81 -1.31 12.01
C ASP A 84 -7.32 -1.11 12.12
N GLY A 85 -7.94 -0.53 11.09
CA GLY A 85 -9.39 -0.39 10.99
C GLY A 85 -10.15 -1.66 10.57
N SER A 86 -9.46 -2.69 10.07
CA SER A 86 -10.10 -3.93 9.58
C SER A 86 -9.22 -5.17 9.70
N VAL A 87 -9.74 -6.22 10.36
CA VAL A 87 -9.08 -7.54 10.43
C VAL A 87 -8.85 -8.12 9.04
N MET A 88 -9.80 -7.94 8.11
CA MET A 88 -9.67 -8.39 6.72
C MET A 88 -8.50 -7.69 6.02
N ASN A 89 -8.34 -6.38 6.22
CA ASN A 89 -7.22 -5.64 5.61
C ASN A 89 -5.86 -6.11 6.15
N ARG A 90 -5.81 -6.38 7.45
CA ARG A 90 -4.61 -6.95 8.08
C ARG A 90 -4.26 -8.32 7.51
N GLN A 91 -5.27 -9.17 7.31
CA GLN A 91 -5.11 -10.50 6.71
C GLN A 91 -4.64 -10.39 5.25
N ASN A 92 -5.28 -9.52 4.45
CA ASN A 92 -4.86 -9.26 3.07
C ASN A 92 -3.41 -8.81 3.01
N LEU A 93 -3.01 -7.83 3.83
CA LEU A 93 -1.62 -7.37 3.88
C LEU A 93 -0.67 -8.51 4.25
N SER A 94 -1.02 -9.32 5.26
CA SER A 94 -0.22 -10.49 5.66
C SER A 94 -0.08 -11.52 4.53
N MET A 95 -1.16 -11.76 3.77
CA MET A 95 -1.14 -12.65 2.61
C MET A 95 -0.25 -12.10 1.50
N ILE A 96 -0.30 -10.79 1.22
CA ILE A 96 0.56 -10.15 0.21
C ILE A 96 2.04 -10.33 0.57
N TYR A 97 2.42 -10.12 1.84
CA TYR A 97 3.78 -10.41 2.31
C TYR A 97 4.15 -11.89 2.09
N ALA A 98 3.25 -12.82 2.43
CA ALA A 98 3.46 -14.25 2.27
C ALA A 98 3.61 -14.67 0.79
N CYS A 99 2.80 -14.15 -0.12
CA CYS A 99 2.86 -14.41 -1.56
C CYS A 99 4.23 -14.07 -2.15
N LEU A 100 4.91 -13.07 -1.60
CA LEU A 100 6.25 -12.65 -2.03
C LEU A 100 7.38 -13.26 -1.21
N GLY A 101 7.08 -14.13 -0.24
CA GLY A 101 8.06 -14.65 0.71
C GLY A 101 8.78 -13.53 1.48
N MET A 102 8.11 -12.41 1.72
CA MET A 102 8.61 -11.27 2.47
C MET A 102 8.18 -11.39 3.94
N LYS A 103 9.03 -10.97 4.87
CA LYS A 103 8.65 -10.91 6.29
C LYS A 103 7.83 -9.64 6.55
N PRO A 104 6.65 -9.74 7.17
CA PRO A 104 5.91 -8.55 7.58
C PRO A 104 6.71 -7.78 8.65
N PRO A 105 6.48 -6.47 8.78
CA PRO A 105 7.08 -5.69 9.86
C PRO A 105 6.64 -6.25 11.22
N PRO A 106 7.51 -6.20 12.25
CA PRO A 106 7.14 -6.68 13.57
C PRO A 106 5.94 -5.89 14.11
N SER A 107 5.02 -6.60 14.76
CA SER A 107 3.65 -6.17 15.13
C SER A 107 3.52 -4.95 16.07
N LYS A 108 4.62 -4.25 16.36
CA LYS A 108 4.67 -3.05 17.21
C LYS A 108 5.57 -1.94 16.67
N GLN A 109 6.09 -2.07 15.45
CA GLN A 109 6.90 -1.02 14.87
C GLN A 109 5.99 -0.07 14.11
N PRO A 110 5.83 1.20 14.56
CA PRO A 110 5.15 2.18 13.74
C PRO A 110 5.89 2.28 12.41
N VAL A 111 5.14 2.30 11.31
CA VAL A 111 5.70 2.70 10.03
C VAL A 111 6.04 4.19 10.17
N VAL A 112 7.32 4.51 10.28
CA VAL A 112 7.80 5.90 10.34
C VAL A 112 7.92 6.37 8.89
N ILE A 113 6.95 7.17 8.45
CA ILE A 113 6.95 7.94 7.19
C ILE A 113 7.11 9.40 7.53
#